data_AF-A0A7R9UVB4-F1
#
_entry.id   AF-A0A7R9UVB4-F1
#
_cell.length_a   1.000
_cell.length_b   1.000
_cell.length_c   1.000
_cell.angle_alpha   90.00
_cell.angle_beta   90.00
_cell.angle_gamma   90.00
#
_symmetry.space_group_name_H-M   'P 1'
#
loop_
_entity.id
_entity.type
_entity.pdbx_description
1 polymer ?
#
loop_
_entity_poly.entity_id
_entity_poly.type
_entity_poly.pdbx_seq_one_letter_code
_entity_poly.pdbx_strand_id
1 'polypeptide(L)'
;ALGALRTLGCPLKLALTGTPLQNHVGELWSILNFLDSRAFPSLDAFMEAYGTMTSAEQVTALNAQLRPYLLQRKKGHVDLGLTPMEETLVYVEITNFQKRCYRALLEQNRELLLRGATDSIAGPSFNNVAMQLRHCCNHPFLIKGVVQAERLETAADAVWLQRLIASSGKLVLLDKLLPHLQEKGSRVLLFS
;
A
#
# COMPACT_ATOMS: atom_id res chain seq x y z
N ALA A 1 3.30 8.59 21.44
CA ALA A 1 4.50 9.26 20.90
C ALA A 1 4.47 10.78 21.12
N LEU A 2 3.49 11.51 20.58
CA LEU A 2 3.44 12.99 20.67
C LEU A 2 3.35 13.55 22.10
N GLY A 3 2.66 12.86 23.02
CA GLY A 3 2.55 13.30 24.42
C GLY A 3 3.91 13.40 25.15
N ALA A 4 4.85 12.51 24.85
CA ALA A 4 6.20 12.54 25.43
C ALA A 4 7.08 13.63 24.83
N LEU A 5 6.82 14.07 23.60
CA LEU A 5 7.55 15.18 22.98
C LEU A 5 7.11 16.54 23.52
N ARG A 6 5.91 16.63 24.12
CA ARG A 6 5.42 17.86 24.76
C ARG A 6 6.14 18.19 26.07
N THR A 7 6.71 17.20 26.74
CA THR A 7 7.46 17.42 27.99
C THR A 7 8.85 17.99 27.72
N LEU A 8 9.33 17.90 26.48
CA LEU A 8 10.54 18.56 26.03
C LEU A 8 10.24 20.05 25.84
N GLY A 9 10.77 20.88 26.75
CA GLY A 9 10.63 22.35 26.72
C GLY A 9 11.41 22.98 25.57
N CYS A 10 11.01 22.72 24.33
CA CYS A 10 11.66 23.25 23.14
C CYS A 10 11.06 24.61 22.76
N PRO A 11 11.88 25.67 22.58
CA PRO A 11 11.41 26.99 22.19
C PRO A 11 10.94 27.05 20.73
N LEU A 12 11.47 26.18 19.86
CA LEU A 12 11.09 26.06 18.46
C LEU A 12 10.80 24.59 18.14
N LYS A 13 9.70 24.34 17.43
CA LYS A 13 9.32 23.00 16.95
C LYS A 13 9.20 23.04 15.43
N LEU A 14 9.88 22.10 14.77
CA LEU A 14 9.83 21.93 13.32
C LEU A 14 9.41 20.49 13.01
N ALA A 15 8.38 20.34 12.18
CA ALA A 15 7.95 19.04 11.67
C ALA A 15 8.28 18.95 10.17
N LEU A 16 9.00 17.91 9.78
CA LEU A 16 9.31 17.62 8.38
C LEU A 16 8.44 16.45 7.91
N THR A 17 7.59 16.68 6.92
CA THR A 17 6.74 15.65 6.32
C THR A 17 6.66 15.85 4.81
N GLY A 18 6.77 14.76 4.06
CA GLY A 18 6.54 14.75 2.62
C GLY A 18 5.04 14.70 2.24
N THR A 19 4.19 14.26 3.18
CA THR A 19 2.74 14.10 3.02
C THR A 19 2.05 14.59 4.29
N PRO A 20 1.74 15.90 4.40
CA PRO A 20 1.19 16.47 5.64
C PRO A 20 -0.21 15.95 6.00
N LEU A 21 -0.94 15.43 5.03
CA LEU A 21 -2.22 14.75 5.21
C LEU A 21 -2.04 13.32 4.71
N GLN A 22 -1.93 12.35 5.62
CA GLN A 22 -1.68 10.94 5.25
C GLN A 22 -2.99 10.18 5.08
N ASN A 23 -3.88 10.18 6.08
CA ASN A 23 -5.12 9.39 6.03
C ASN A 23 -6.36 10.09 6.60
N HIS A 24 -6.21 10.96 7.60
CA HIS A 24 -7.36 11.60 8.27
C HIS A 24 -7.04 13.00 8.81
N VAL A 25 -8.07 13.83 8.95
CA VAL A 25 -7.94 15.23 9.43
C VAL A 25 -7.44 15.31 10.88
N GLY A 26 -7.67 14.26 11.69
CA GLY A 26 -7.14 14.15 13.05
C GLY A 26 -5.61 13.99 13.13
N GLU A 27 -4.98 13.36 12.14
CA GLU A 27 -3.52 13.30 12.01
C GLU A 27 -2.93 14.71 11.84
N LEU A 28 -3.57 15.50 10.97
CA LEU A 28 -3.17 16.89 10.73
C LEU A 28 -3.29 17.71 12.03
N TRP A 29 -4.40 17.58 12.76
CA TRP A 29 -4.55 18.23 14.07
C TRP A 29 -3.45 17.81 15.05
N SER A 30 -3.08 16.54 15.07
CA SER A 30 -2.06 16.03 16.00
C SER A 30 -0.69 16.68 15.76
N ILE A 31 -0.34 16.93 14.49
CA ILE A 31 0.88 17.66 14.11
C ILE A 31 0.75 19.15 14.47
N LEU A 32 -0.37 19.79 14.13
CA LEU A 32 -0.58 21.21 14.42
C LEU A 32 -0.60 21.50 15.91
N ASN A 33 -1.30 20.69 16.69
CA ASN A 33 -1.34 20.79 18.14
C ASN A 33 0.06 20.55 18.77
N PHE A 34 0.87 19.67 18.17
CA PHE A 34 2.26 19.52 18.62
C PHE A 34 3.08 20.79 18.37
N LEU A 35 2.94 21.42 17.19
CA LEU A 35 3.63 22.65 16.83
C LEU A 35 3.15 23.84 17.69
N ASP A 36 1.84 24.00 17.82
CA ASP A 36 1.19 25.08 18.55
C ASP A 36 -0.10 24.60 19.24
N SER A 37 0.04 24.19 20.50
CA SER A 37 -1.08 23.71 21.31
C SER A 37 -2.04 24.83 21.75
N ARG A 38 -1.64 26.11 21.61
CA ARG A 38 -2.49 27.25 21.98
C ARG A 38 -3.47 27.57 20.85
N ALA A 39 -2.99 27.55 19.61
CA ALA A 39 -3.84 27.74 18.44
C ALA A 39 -4.78 26.55 18.19
N PHE A 40 -4.36 25.33 18.52
CA PHE A 40 -5.12 24.10 18.27
C PHE A 40 -5.36 23.27 19.54
N PRO A 41 -6.15 23.75 20.52
CA PRO A 41 -6.23 23.12 21.84
C PRO A 41 -7.06 21.83 21.89
N SER A 42 -8.10 21.71 21.08
CA SER A 42 -9.07 20.60 21.13
C SER A 42 -9.19 19.89 19.78
N LEU A 43 -9.12 18.56 19.81
CA LEU A 43 -9.37 17.71 18.65
C LEU A 43 -10.85 17.73 18.28
N ASP A 44 -11.74 17.68 19.26
CA ASP A 44 -13.18 17.60 19.03
C ASP A 44 -13.69 18.85 18.31
N ALA A 45 -13.29 20.03 18.77
CA ALA A 45 -13.64 21.29 18.12
C ALA A 45 -13.08 21.38 16.68
N PHE A 46 -11.88 20.83 16.47
CA PHE A 46 -11.29 20.78 15.13
C PHE A 46 -12.04 19.80 14.22
N MET A 47 -12.46 18.64 14.73
CA MET A 47 -13.24 17.66 13.99
C MET A 47 -14.68 18.13 13.72
N GLU A 48 -15.29 18.90 14.60
CA GLU A 48 -16.59 19.54 14.34
C GLU A 48 -16.50 20.56 13.21
N ALA A 49 -15.44 21.37 13.18
CA ALA A 49 -15.24 22.36 12.13
C ALA A 49 -14.82 21.72 10.79
N TYR A 50 -14.01 20.65 10.83
CA TYR A 50 -13.22 20.18 9.69
C TYR A 50 -13.22 18.67 9.43
N GLY A 51 -13.94 17.87 10.21
CA GLY A 51 -13.82 16.39 10.18
C GLY A 51 -14.36 15.72 8.92
N THR A 52 -15.42 16.24 8.33
CA THR A 52 -16.09 15.63 7.15
C THR A 52 -15.85 16.39 5.83
N MET A 53 -15.27 17.60 5.88
CA MET A 53 -14.89 18.41 4.71
C MET A 53 -15.91 18.35 3.56
N THR A 54 -17.16 18.70 3.82
CA THR A 54 -18.24 18.60 2.83
C THR A 54 -18.33 19.81 1.90
N SER A 55 -17.75 20.96 2.30
CA SER A 55 -17.78 22.21 1.54
C SER A 55 -16.39 22.68 1.11
N ALA A 56 -16.29 23.22 -0.10
CA ALA A 56 -15.09 23.90 -0.59
C ALA A 56 -14.68 25.10 0.28
N GLU A 57 -15.63 25.73 0.96
CA GLU A 57 -15.37 26.83 1.89
C GLU A 57 -14.59 26.35 3.12
N GLN A 58 -14.93 25.17 3.67
CA GLN A 58 -14.22 24.57 4.80
C GLN A 58 -12.77 24.24 4.42
N VAL A 59 -12.55 23.73 3.20
CA VAL A 59 -11.21 23.46 2.67
C VAL A 59 -10.39 24.76 2.53
N THR A 60 -11.03 25.84 2.05
CA THR A 60 -10.38 27.14 1.87
C THR A 60 -10.02 27.77 3.23
N ALA A 61 -10.94 27.71 4.20
CA ALA A 61 -10.73 28.19 5.56
C ALA A 61 -9.61 27.42 6.26
N LEU A 62 -9.59 26.09 6.15
CA LEU A 62 -8.52 25.27 6.69
C LEU A 62 -7.17 25.63 6.04
N ASN A 63 -7.10 25.73 4.71
CA ASN A 63 -5.87 26.12 4.02
C ASN A 63 -5.35 27.49 4.46
N ALA A 64 -6.23 28.46 4.73
CA ALA A 64 -5.84 29.76 5.26
C ALA A 64 -5.23 29.65 6.67
N GLN A 65 -5.79 28.80 7.54
CA GLN A 65 -5.23 28.51 8.87
C GLN A 65 -3.90 27.75 8.82
N LEU A 66 -3.71 26.87 7.83
CA LEU A 66 -2.48 26.10 7.66
C LEU A 66 -1.32 26.91 7.07
N ARG A 67 -1.62 27.91 6.26
CA ARG A 67 -0.61 28.73 5.53
C ARG A 67 0.55 29.26 6.37
N PRO A 68 0.37 29.76 7.62
CA PRO A 68 1.49 30.20 8.46
C PRO A 68 2.36 29.04 9.00
N TYR A 69 1.82 27.83 9.10
CA TYR A 69 2.51 26.65 9.65
C TYR A 69 3.12 25.75 8.57
N LEU A 70 2.57 25.78 7.35
CA LEU A 70 2.90 24.85 6.27
C LEU A 70 3.68 25.56 5.15
N LEU A 71 4.96 25.22 5.02
CA LEU A 71 5.73 25.51 3.81
C LEU A 71 5.73 24.29 2.89
N GLN A 72 4.90 24.31 1.85
CA GLN A 72 4.84 23.24 0.85
C GLN A 72 5.24 23.75 -0.53
N ARG A 73 6.21 23.07 -1.17
CA ARG A 73 6.60 23.31 -2.56
C ARG A 73 6.29 22.07 -3.39
N LYS A 74 5.56 22.26 -4.49
CA LYS A 74 5.34 21.20 -5.48
C LYS A 74 6.52 21.19 -6.45
N LYS A 75 6.86 20.02 -6.99
CA LYS A 75 7.95 19.88 -7.98
C LYS A 75 7.76 20.79 -9.20
N GLY A 76 6.51 21.02 -9.63
CA GLY A 76 6.21 21.96 -10.72
C GLY A 76 6.32 23.45 -10.37
N HIS A 77 6.42 23.83 -9.09
CA HIS A 77 6.65 25.22 -8.67
C HIS A 77 8.14 25.59 -8.60
N VAL A 78 9.02 24.61 -8.76
CA VAL A 78 10.48 24.82 -8.75
C VAL A 78 10.96 24.38 -10.12
N ASP A 79 11.43 25.33 -10.93
CA ASP A 79 11.86 25.06 -12.31
C ASP A 79 13.18 24.26 -12.29
N LEU A 80 13.03 22.95 -12.16
CA LEU A 80 14.13 21.98 -12.07
C LEU A 80 14.41 21.30 -13.41
N GLY A 81 13.71 21.68 -14.49
CA GLY A 81 13.84 21.03 -15.81
C GLY A 81 13.44 19.54 -15.81
N LEU A 82 12.59 19.12 -14.87
CA LEU A 82 12.16 17.73 -14.75
C LEU A 82 11.04 17.41 -15.75
N THR A 83 11.22 16.36 -16.53
CA THR A 83 10.15 15.78 -17.37
C THR A 83 8.93 15.42 -16.49
N PRO A 84 7.69 15.67 -16.93
CA PRO A 84 6.51 15.27 -16.19
C PRO A 84 6.52 13.75 -15.91
N MET A 85 6.10 13.38 -14.71
CA MET A 85 5.90 11.99 -14.34
C MET A 85 4.63 11.48 -15.02
N GLU A 86 4.76 10.44 -15.83
CA GLU A 86 3.61 9.74 -16.41
C GLU A 86 3.21 8.58 -15.49
N GLU A 87 1.91 8.52 -15.16
CA GLU A 87 1.32 7.44 -14.38
C GLU A 87 0.40 6.63 -15.31
N THR A 88 0.61 5.31 -15.39
CA THR A 88 -0.21 4.42 -16.20
C THR A 88 -0.68 3.24 -15.37
N LEU A 89 -1.99 3.09 -15.26
CA LEU A 89 -2.61 1.95 -14.60
C LEU A 89 -2.67 0.77 -15.58
N VAL A 90 -1.93 -0.29 -15.28
CA VAL A 90 -1.94 -1.52 -16.08
C VAL A 90 -2.85 -2.54 -15.43
N TYR A 91 -4.00 -2.80 -16.06
CA TYR A 91 -4.91 -3.86 -15.63
C TYR A 91 -4.37 -5.21 -16.05
N VAL A 92 -4.29 -6.14 -15.10
CA VAL A 92 -3.72 -7.47 -15.31
C VAL A 92 -4.77 -8.53 -15.05
N GLU A 93 -4.99 -9.39 -16.03
CA GLU A 93 -5.85 -10.55 -15.88
C GLU A 93 -5.22 -11.58 -14.94
N ILE A 94 -6.03 -12.12 -14.02
CA ILE A 94 -5.59 -13.19 -13.13
C ILE A 94 -5.51 -14.52 -13.88
N THR A 95 -4.51 -15.34 -13.55
CA THR A 95 -4.31 -16.65 -14.17
C THR A 95 -5.43 -17.63 -13.80
N ASN A 96 -5.58 -18.70 -14.59
CA ASN A 96 -6.51 -19.78 -14.24
C ASN A 96 -6.20 -20.40 -12.87
N PHE A 97 -4.92 -20.46 -12.48
CA PHE A 97 -4.51 -20.93 -11.16
C PHE A 97 -4.96 -19.95 -10.06
N GLN A 98 -4.70 -18.65 -10.23
CA GLN A 98 -5.21 -17.61 -9.33
C GLN A 98 -6.72 -17.66 -9.19
N LYS A 99 -7.48 -17.80 -10.29
CA LYS A 99 -8.95 -17.90 -10.27
C LYS A 99 -9.42 -19.06 -9.39
N ARG A 100 -8.76 -20.22 -9.47
CA ARG A 100 -9.07 -21.39 -8.63
C ARG A 100 -8.80 -21.09 -7.15
N CYS A 101 -7.61 -20.60 -6.80
CA CYS A 101 -7.27 -20.26 -5.42
C CYS A 101 -8.18 -19.16 -4.87
N TYR A 102 -8.52 -18.15 -5.67
CA TYR A 102 -9.39 -17.05 -5.30
C TYR A 102 -10.81 -17.53 -4.98
N ARG A 103 -11.39 -18.39 -5.85
CA ARG A 103 -12.71 -19.01 -5.60
C ARG A 103 -12.68 -19.85 -4.32
N ALA A 104 -11.65 -20.65 -4.13
CA ALA A 104 -11.51 -21.52 -2.98
C ALA A 104 -11.35 -20.74 -1.66
N LEU A 105 -10.67 -19.58 -1.69
CA LEU A 105 -10.62 -18.66 -0.55
C LEU A 105 -11.98 -18.02 -0.25
N LEU A 106 -12.73 -17.62 -1.28
CA LEU A 106 -14.05 -17.01 -1.14
C LEU A 106 -15.06 -18.00 -0.54
N GLU A 107 -15.02 -19.25 -0.99
CA GLU A 107 -15.86 -20.35 -0.50
C GLU A 107 -15.36 -20.94 0.83
N GLN A 108 -14.22 -20.45 1.35
CA GLN A 108 -13.55 -20.98 2.56
C GLN A 108 -13.26 -22.48 2.49
N ASN A 109 -13.02 -22.99 1.28
CA ASN A 109 -12.85 -24.42 1.01
C ASN A 109 -11.37 -24.82 1.05
N ARG A 110 -10.93 -25.37 2.19
CA ARG A 110 -9.55 -25.85 2.40
C ARG A 110 -9.14 -26.96 1.47
N GLU A 111 -10.02 -27.91 1.22
CA GLU A 111 -9.73 -29.08 0.37
C GLU A 111 -9.48 -28.67 -1.08
N LEU A 112 -10.27 -27.70 -1.57
CA LEU A 112 -10.11 -27.17 -2.92
C LEU A 112 -8.84 -26.32 -3.06
N LEU A 113 -8.40 -25.64 -2.00
CA LEU A 113 -7.14 -24.88 -1.97
C LEU A 113 -5.90 -25.78 -1.94
N LEU A 114 -5.94 -26.85 -1.15
CA LEU A 114 -4.76 -27.64 -0.81
C LEU A 114 -4.75 -29.00 -1.53
N ARG A 115 -5.49 -29.18 -2.62
CA ARG A 115 -5.67 -30.45 -3.35
C ARG A 115 -4.45 -31.39 -3.27
N GLY A 116 -4.56 -32.45 -2.48
CA GLY A 116 -3.51 -33.47 -2.34
C GLY A 116 -2.49 -33.25 -1.20
N ALA A 117 -2.63 -32.18 -0.42
CA ALA A 117 -1.97 -32.03 0.87
C ALA A 117 -2.61 -32.99 1.88
N THR A 118 -1.79 -33.74 2.62
CA THR A 118 -2.25 -34.53 3.77
C THR A 118 -2.82 -33.60 4.84
N ASP A 119 -3.80 -34.07 5.63
CA ASP A 119 -4.45 -33.32 6.73
C ASP A 119 -3.48 -32.68 7.76
N SER A 120 -2.20 -33.04 7.70
CA SER A 120 -1.11 -32.50 8.51
C SER A 120 -0.58 -31.13 8.05
N ILE A 121 -0.94 -30.62 6.87
CA ILE A 121 -0.48 -29.30 6.41
C ILE A 121 -1.36 -28.21 7.03
N ALA A 122 -0.76 -27.38 7.89
CA ALA A 122 -1.42 -26.22 8.49
C ALA A 122 -1.87 -25.24 7.39
N GLY A 123 -3.13 -25.37 6.98
CA GLY A 123 -3.73 -24.52 5.96
C GLY A 123 -3.83 -23.04 6.36
N PRO A 124 -4.13 -22.15 5.42
CA PRO A 124 -4.26 -20.72 5.69
C PRO A 124 -5.41 -20.47 6.67
N SER A 125 -5.27 -19.46 7.54
CA SER A 125 -6.37 -19.02 8.40
C SER A 125 -7.35 -18.17 7.59
N PHE A 126 -8.64 -18.48 7.67
CA PHE A 126 -9.71 -17.73 7.00
C PHE A 126 -10.26 -16.58 7.83
N ASN A 127 -9.72 -16.31 9.02
CA ASN A 127 -10.20 -15.19 9.84
C ASN A 127 -9.99 -13.82 9.16
N ASN A 128 -9.07 -13.73 8.20
CA ASN A 128 -8.86 -12.53 7.38
C ASN A 128 -8.85 -12.86 5.88
N VAL A 129 -10.02 -13.27 5.37
CA VAL A 129 -10.19 -13.61 3.94
C VAL A 129 -9.73 -12.45 3.04
N ALA A 130 -10.02 -11.20 3.40
CA ALA A 130 -9.62 -10.03 2.62
C ALA A 130 -8.09 -9.95 2.42
N MET A 131 -7.31 -10.22 3.46
CA MET A 131 -5.85 -10.29 3.36
C MET A 131 -5.39 -11.47 2.51
N GLN A 132 -6.02 -12.65 2.64
CA GLN A 132 -5.69 -13.81 1.80
C GLN A 132 -6.01 -13.59 0.32
N LEU A 133 -7.11 -12.90 0.01
CA LEU A 133 -7.45 -12.51 -1.36
C LEU A 133 -6.41 -11.52 -1.92
N ARG A 134 -5.95 -10.55 -1.11
CA ARG A 134 -4.83 -9.67 -1.50
C ARG A 134 -3.56 -10.46 -1.79
N HIS A 135 -3.21 -11.44 -0.95
CA HIS A 135 -2.09 -12.33 -1.21
C HIS A 135 -2.28 -13.10 -2.52
N CYS A 136 -3.46 -13.67 -2.78
CA CYS A 136 -3.77 -14.39 -4.02
C CYS A 136 -3.61 -13.50 -5.27
N CYS A 137 -4.07 -12.26 -5.21
CA CYS A 137 -3.93 -11.29 -6.31
C CYS A 137 -2.48 -10.89 -6.58
N ASN A 138 -1.62 -10.88 -5.55
CA ASN A 138 -0.19 -10.66 -5.73
C ASN A 138 0.48 -11.92 -6.25
N HIS A 139 0.36 -13.03 -5.52
CA HIS A 139 0.89 -14.32 -5.90
C HIS A 139 0.24 -15.47 -5.08
N PRO A 140 -0.31 -16.52 -5.71
CA PRO A 140 -0.92 -17.66 -4.99
C PRO A 140 0.00 -18.34 -3.98
N PHE A 141 1.31 -18.40 -4.25
CA PHE A 141 2.28 -19.02 -3.34
C PHE A 141 2.49 -18.28 -2.01
N LEU A 142 1.95 -17.07 -1.86
CA LEU A 142 1.92 -16.39 -0.55
C LEU A 142 0.88 -17.02 0.40
N ILE A 143 -0.05 -17.81 -0.14
CA ILE A 143 -1.04 -18.54 0.65
C ILE A 143 -0.35 -19.80 1.19
N LYS A 144 -0.40 -19.96 2.52
CA LYS A 144 0.17 -21.14 3.20
C LYS A 144 -0.39 -22.43 2.62
N GLY A 145 0.47 -23.42 2.38
CA GLY A 145 0.07 -24.74 1.88
C GLY A 145 0.00 -24.86 0.35
N VAL A 146 -0.06 -23.76 -0.42
CA VAL A 146 -0.17 -23.83 -1.89
C VAL A 146 1.12 -24.34 -2.54
N VAL A 147 2.29 -23.91 -2.04
CA VAL A 147 3.59 -24.39 -2.53
C VAL A 147 3.76 -25.88 -2.28
N GLN A 148 3.36 -26.34 -1.08
CA GLN A 148 3.37 -27.76 -0.71
C GLN A 148 2.41 -28.57 -1.58
N ALA A 149 1.18 -28.08 -1.81
CA ALA A 149 0.18 -28.74 -2.64
C ALA A 149 0.64 -28.93 -4.09
N GLU A 150 1.34 -27.94 -4.65
CA GLU A 150 1.93 -28.03 -6.00
C GLU A 150 3.27 -28.81 -6.02
N ARG A 151 3.71 -29.37 -4.88
CA ARG A 151 4.96 -30.15 -4.73
C ARG A 151 6.20 -29.43 -5.27
N LEU A 152 6.23 -28.11 -5.09
CA LEU A 152 7.29 -27.26 -5.64
C LEU A 152 8.54 -27.20 -4.75
N GLU A 153 8.48 -27.71 -3.51
CA GLU A 153 9.63 -27.73 -2.59
C GLU A 153 10.77 -28.64 -3.06
N THR A 154 10.45 -29.67 -3.84
CA THR A 154 11.42 -30.63 -4.39
C THR A 154 11.64 -30.47 -5.89
N ALA A 155 11.00 -29.46 -6.51
CA ALA A 155 11.13 -29.21 -7.94
C ALA A 155 12.52 -28.63 -8.26
N ALA A 156 13.06 -28.97 -9.43
CA ALA A 156 14.26 -28.33 -9.95
C ALA A 156 14.03 -26.83 -10.21
N ASP A 157 15.07 -26.02 -10.03
CA ASP A 157 14.99 -24.55 -10.10
C ASP A 157 14.32 -24.02 -11.37
N ALA A 158 14.62 -24.63 -12.52
CA ALA A 158 14.02 -24.22 -13.81
C ALA A 158 12.50 -24.45 -13.84
N VAL A 159 12.03 -25.56 -13.27
CA VAL A 159 10.60 -25.88 -13.18
C VAL A 159 9.92 -24.96 -12.17
N TRP A 160 10.59 -24.70 -11.04
CA TRP A 160 10.11 -23.78 -10.02
C TRP A 160 9.91 -22.37 -10.59
N LEU A 161 10.89 -21.85 -11.34
CA LEU A 161 10.81 -20.52 -11.94
C LEU A 161 9.68 -20.41 -12.96
N GLN A 162 9.54 -21.40 -13.85
CA GLN A 162 8.44 -21.43 -14.82
C GLN A 162 7.07 -21.46 -14.12
N ARG A 163 6.94 -22.25 -13.05
CA ARG A 163 5.70 -22.33 -12.26
C ARG A 163 5.41 -21.05 -11.51
N LEU A 164 6.43 -20.42 -10.94
CA LEU A 164 6.31 -19.11 -10.29
C LEU A 164 5.73 -18.08 -11.27
N ILE A 165 6.35 -17.92 -12.43
CA ILE A 165 5.91 -16.94 -13.44
C ILE A 165 4.50 -17.28 -13.92
N ALA A 166 4.24 -18.52 -14.35
CA ALA A 166 2.96 -18.92 -14.92
C ALA A 166 1.78 -18.87 -13.92
N SER A 167 2.06 -18.88 -12.61
CA SER A 167 1.03 -18.90 -11.58
C SER A 167 0.45 -17.51 -11.27
N SER A 168 1.15 -16.40 -11.56
CA SER A 168 0.69 -15.04 -11.29
C SER A 168 0.66 -14.17 -12.54
N GLY A 169 -0.50 -13.55 -12.81
CA GLY A 169 -0.67 -12.70 -13.99
C GLY A 169 0.30 -11.50 -13.99
N LYS A 170 0.59 -10.96 -12.79
CA LYS A 170 1.55 -9.87 -12.61
C LYS A 170 2.97 -10.29 -12.99
N LEU A 171 3.38 -11.51 -12.62
CA LEU A 171 4.70 -12.02 -12.98
C LEU A 171 4.79 -12.35 -14.47
N VAL A 172 3.74 -12.91 -15.08
CA VAL A 172 3.69 -13.11 -16.54
C VAL A 172 3.86 -11.78 -17.30
N LEU A 173 3.23 -10.71 -16.80
CA LEU A 173 3.39 -9.38 -17.40
C LEU A 173 4.80 -8.84 -17.18
N LEU A 174 5.32 -8.91 -15.96
CA LEU A 174 6.67 -8.42 -15.63
C LEU A 174 7.76 -9.15 -16.43
N ASP A 175 7.63 -10.47 -16.60
CA ASP A 175 8.54 -11.30 -17.39
C ASP A 175 8.62 -10.84 -18.85
N LYS A 176 7.52 -10.33 -19.40
CA LYS A 176 7.50 -9.74 -20.76
C LYS A 176 7.94 -8.28 -20.81
N LEU A 177 7.64 -7.51 -19.77
CA LEU A 177 7.88 -6.07 -19.74
C LEU A 177 9.35 -5.73 -19.44
N LEU A 178 9.97 -6.44 -18.48
CA LEU A 178 11.33 -6.14 -18.02
C LEU A 178 12.39 -6.28 -19.12
N PRO A 179 12.39 -7.32 -19.99
CA PRO A 179 13.35 -7.41 -21.09
C PRO A 179 13.24 -6.22 -22.05
N HIS A 180 12.02 -5.80 -22.38
CA HIS A 180 11.80 -4.67 -23.28
C HIS A 180 12.27 -3.34 -22.69
N LEU A 181 12.14 -3.16 -21.37
CA LEU A 181 12.67 -1.99 -20.67
C LEU A 181 14.20 -2.02 -20.58
N GLN A 182 14.78 -3.21 -20.40
CA GLN A 182 16.23 -3.39 -20.36
C GLN A 182 16.87 -3.11 -21.73
N GLU A 183 16.26 -3.57 -22.83
CA GLU A 183 16.71 -3.28 -24.20
C GLU A 183 16.70 -1.77 -24.51
N LYS A 184 15.75 -1.02 -23.95
CA LYS A 184 15.69 0.45 -24.05
C LYS A 184 16.69 1.18 -23.13
N GLY A 185 17.43 0.45 -22.30
CA GLY A 185 18.38 1.01 -21.34
C GLY A 185 17.74 1.61 -20.07
N SER A 186 16.46 1.32 -19.82
CA SER A 186 15.76 1.81 -18.63
C SER A 186 16.14 1.01 -17.38
N ARG A 187 16.16 1.69 -16.22
CA ARG A 187 16.31 1.04 -14.90
C ARG A 187 14.97 1.05 -14.17
N VAL A 188 14.61 -0.09 -13.58
CA VAL A 188 13.29 -0.30 -12.97
C VAL A 188 13.43 -0.43 -11.46
N LEU A 189 12.55 0.26 -10.72
CA LEU A 189 12.36 0.10 -9.28
C LEU A 189 11.01 -0.56 -9.04
N LEU A 190 11.00 -1.70 -8.34
CA LEU A 190 9.79 -2.44 -8.00
C LEU A 190 9.46 -2.25 -6.52
N PHE A 191 8.22 -1.87 -6.24
CA PHE A 191 7.67 -1.75 -4.89
C PHE A 191 6.53 -2.78 -4.74
N SER A 192 6.47 -3.47 -3.60
CA SER A 192 5.44 -4.48 -3.28
C SER A 192 4.91 -4.31 -1.86
#